data_AF-A0A832KFY3-F1
#
_entry.id   AF-A0A832KFY3-F1
#
_cell.length_a   1.000
_cell.length_b   1.000
_cell.length_c   1.000
_cell.angle_alpha   90.00
_cell.angle_beta   90.00
_cell.angle_gamma   90.00
#
_symmetry.space_group_name_H-M   'P 1'
#
loop_
_entity.id
_entity.type
_entity.pdbx_description
1 polymer ?
#
loop_
_entity_poly.entity_id
_entity_poly.type
_entity_poly.pdbx_seq_one_letter_code
_entity_poly.pdbx_strand_id
1 'polypeptide(L)'
;MRKRAVLGVLGLVSVLLVTSCATSIRVRHLVPSDVDVSNHRNIAIASTDMYLYPRSGMLPPWIRGYNDTFFTLNSGFNSDLNAKVAATSTAYLVDAMVNTDYFTIMPHETTDAYLTLGKSGKDAYGMLRAQGVDALLRSSITYMNSEERIVGRDIKEWVTENPDPKDPTSK
;
A
#
# COMPACT_ATOMS: atom_id res chain seq x y z
N MET A 1 -25.57 -58.37 7.45
CA MET A 1 -25.95 -56.94 7.45
C MET A 1 -25.02 -56.05 8.30
N ARG A 2 -24.57 -56.49 9.49
CA ARG A 2 -23.64 -55.71 10.37
C ARG A 2 -22.35 -55.21 9.70
N LYS A 3 -21.68 -56.01 8.87
CA LYS A 3 -20.41 -55.61 8.20
C LYS A 3 -20.57 -54.43 7.23
N ARG A 4 -21.72 -54.30 6.57
CA ARG A 4 -22.01 -53.17 5.65
C ARG A 4 -22.34 -51.89 6.41
N ALA A 5 -23.00 -51.99 7.56
CA ALA A 5 -23.25 -50.87 8.45
C ALA A 5 -21.95 -50.33 9.07
N VAL A 6 -21.04 -51.22 9.50
CA VAL A 6 -19.73 -50.83 10.03
C VAL A 6 -18.88 -50.13 8.97
N LEU A 7 -18.86 -50.63 7.73
CA LEU A 7 -18.17 -49.98 6.61
C LEU A 7 -18.77 -48.60 6.27
N GLY A 8 -20.10 -48.46 6.33
CA GLY A 8 -20.77 -47.17 6.12
C GLY A 8 -20.43 -46.15 7.20
N VAL A 9 -20.41 -46.56 8.47
CA VAL A 9 -20.03 -45.69 9.59
C VAL A 9 -18.55 -45.30 9.52
N LEU A 10 -17.66 -46.23 9.16
CA LEU A 10 -16.23 -45.95 9.02
C LEU A 10 -15.95 -44.95 7.88
N GLY A 11 -16.69 -45.06 6.77
CA GLY A 11 -16.61 -44.11 5.66
C GLY A 11 -17.16 -42.72 6.00
N LEU A 12 -18.21 -42.65 6.83
CA LEU A 12 -18.75 -41.36 7.29
C LEU A 12 -17.75 -40.63 8.19
N VAL A 13 -17.09 -41.36 9.10
CA VAL A 13 -16.11 -40.81 10.04
C VAL A 13 -14.86 -40.31 9.31
N SER A 14 -14.40 -40.99 8.26
CA SER A 14 -13.24 -40.54 7.48
C SER A 14 -13.52 -39.25 6.71
N VAL A 15 -14.72 -39.08 6.15
CA VAL A 15 -15.13 -37.85 5.46
C VAL A 15 -15.21 -36.66 6.42
N LEU A 16 -15.69 -36.87 7.65
CA LEU A 16 -15.73 -35.84 8.69
C LEU A 16 -14.33 -35.40 9.15
N LEU A 17 -13.36 -36.32 9.20
CA LEU A 17 -11.98 -36.00 9.58
C LEU A 17 -11.24 -35.20 8.48
N VAL A 18 -11.50 -35.48 7.20
CA VAL A 18 -10.85 -34.77 6.08
C VAL A 18 -11.44 -33.38 5.86
N THR A 19 -12.74 -33.18 6.17
CA THR A 19 -13.40 -31.86 6.07
C THR A 19 -13.10 -30.93 7.24
N SER A 20 -12.49 -31.43 8.32
CA SER A 20 -11.97 -30.65 9.45
C SER A 20 -10.64 -29.95 9.12
N CYS A 21 -10.52 -29.35 7.92
CA CYS A 21 -9.49 -28.35 7.67
C CYS A 21 -9.80 -27.13 8.53
N ALA A 22 -9.25 -27.13 9.74
CA ALA A 22 -9.30 -26.00 10.65
C ALA A 22 -8.70 -24.78 9.94
N THR A 23 -9.56 -23.84 9.59
CA THR A 23 -9.20 -22.51 9.10
C THR A 23 -8.50 -21.79 10.26
N SER A 24 -7.21 -22.08 10.45
CA SER A 24 -6.40 -21.42 11.46
C SER A 24 -6.17 -19.99 11.00
N ILE A 25 -7.02 -19.09 11.46
CA ILE A 25 -6.83 -17.65 11.31
C ILE A 25 -5.69 -17.29 12.26
N ARG A 26 -4.45 -17.23 11.73
CA ARG A 26 -3.30 -16.70 12.48
C ARG A 26 -3.44 -15.18 12.58
N VAL A 27 -4.06 -14.71 13.66
CA VAL A 27 -4.03 -13.29 14.03
C VAL A 27 -2.63 -12.98 14.57
N ARG A 28 -1.82 -12.30 13.75
CA ARG A 28 -0.55 -11.72 14.23
C ARG A 28 -0.90 -10.47 15.04
N HIS A 29 -0.89 -10.59 16.36
CA HIS A 29 -0.85 -9.42 17.21
C HIS A 29 0.51 -8.74 17.01
N LEU A 30 0.50 -7.54 16.42
CA LEU A 30 1.64 -6.65 16.40
C LEU A 30 1.82 -6.12 17.81
N VAL A 31 2.66 -6.78 18.60
CA VAL A 31 3.15 -6.21 19.86
C VAL A 31 4.10 -5.09 19.47
N PRO A 32 3.90 -3.84 19.93
CA PRO A 32 4.89 -2.80 19.73
C PRO A 32 6.16 -3.25 20.45
N SER A 33 7.21 -3.53 19.69
CA SER A 33 8.54 -3.67 20.27
C SER A 33 9.00 -2.26 20.62
N ASP A 34 9.13 -1.95 21.91
CA ASP A 34 9.98 -0.83 22.33
C ASP A 34 11.40 -1.17 21.88
N VAL A 35 11.83 -0.56 20.78
CA VAL A 35 13.21 -0.65 20.32
C VAL A 35 13.95 0.48 21.01
N ASP A 36 14.78 0.13 21.99
CA ASP A 36 15.65 1.09 22.66
C ASP A 36 16.71 1.61 21.67
N VAL A 37 16.45 2.80 21.13
CA VAL A 37 17.33 3.55 20.24
C VAL A 37 18.21 4.55 20.98
N SER A 38 18.22 4.53 22.33
CA SER A 38 18.91 5.53 23.16
C SER A 38 20.40 5.70 22.84
N ASN A 39 21.03 4.60 22.42
CA ASN A 39 22.46 4.53 22.08
C ASN A 39 22.76 4.69 20.58
N HIS A 40 21.74 4.80 19.71
CA HIS A 40 21.90 4.80 18.26
C HIS A 40 21.28 6.09 17.69
N ARG A 41 22.10 7.13 17.56
CA ARG A 41 21.64 8.46 17.11
C ARG A 41 21.89 8.69 15.64
N ASN A 42 22.89 8.03 15.06
CA ASN A 42 23.18 8.16 13.64
C ASN A 42 22.44 7.06 12.88
N ILE A 43 21.34 7.44 12.21
CA ILE A 43 20.52 6.50 11.47
C ILE A 43 20.60 6.76 9.98
N ALA A 44 20.62 5.69 9.20
CA ALA A 44 20.41 5.74 7.76
C ALA A 44 18.97 5.33 7.46
N ILE A 45 18.30 6.09 6.61
CA ILE A 45 16.94 5.77 6.16
C ILE A 45 17.05 5.31 4.72
N ALA A 46 16.55 4.13 4.38
CA ALA A 46 16.44 3.70 2.98
C ALA A 46 15.08 4.09 2.39
N SER A 47 14.99 4.17 1.06
CA SER A 47 13.69 4.36 0.41
C SER A 47 12.70 3.25 0.78
N THR A 48 11.43 3.63 0.92
CA THR A 48 10.35 2.67 1.15
C THR A 48 10.20 1.75 -0.04
N ASP A 49 10.21 0.43 0.21
CA ASP A 49 9.93 -0.56 -0.83
C ASP A 49 8.46 -0.45 -1.27
N MET A 50 8.23 -0.22 -2.58
CA MET A 50 6.89 -0.04 -3.14
C MET A 50 6.04 -1.31 -3.11
N TYR A 51 4.73 -1.16 -3.07
CA TYR A 51 3.82 -2.28 -3.24
C TYR A 51 3.90 -2.82 -4.68
N LEU A 52 4.18 -4.10 -4.82
CA LEU A 52 4.17 -4.80 -6.09
C LEU A 52 2.80 -5.44 -6.29
N TYR A 53 1.99 -4.85 -7.16
CA TYR A 53 0.71 -5.43 -7.54
C TYR A 53 0.93 -6.84 -8.11
N PRO A 54 0.13 -7.84 -7.71
CA PRO A 54 0.14 -9.15 -8.34
C PRO A 54 -0.07 -9.00 -9.84
N ARG A 55 0.62 -9.79 -10.66
CA ARG A 55 0.52 -9.74 -12.13
C ARG A 55 -0.90 -9.95 -12.65
N SER A 56 -1.77 -10.57 -11.83
CA SER A 56 -3.20 -10.81 -12.09
C SER A 56 -4.14 -9.76 -11.45
N GLY A 57 -3.61 -8.80 -10.71
CA GLY A 57 -4.34 -7.82 -9.91
C GLY A 57 -4.17 -6.37 -10.38
N MET A 58 -3.78 -6.16 -11.64
CA MET A 58 -3.91 -4.83 -12.25
C MET A 58 -5.37 -4.41 -12.16
N LEU A 59 -5.61 -3.19 -11.67
CA LEU A 59 -6.96 -2.65 -11.64
C LEU A 59 -7.56 -2.70 -13.06
N PRO A 60 -8.86 -3.01 -13.18
CA PRO A 60 -9.52 -2.98 -14.47
C PRO A 60 -9.33 -1.58 -15.09
N PRO A 61 -9.02 -1.49 -16.40
CA PRO A 61 -8.78 -0.21 -17.05
C PRO A 61 -10.05 0.63 -17.23
N TRP A 62 -11.19 0.15 -16.71
CA TRP A 62 -12.46 0.85 -16.68
C TRP A 62 -13.09 0.80 -15.30
N ILE A 63 -13.79 1.87 -14.95
CA ILE A 63 -14.66 1.93 -13.78
C ILE A 63 -16.01 1.38 -14.22
N ARG A 64 -16.54 0.37 -13.52
CA ARG A 64 -17.92 -0.06 -13.77
C ARG A 64 -18.85 1.08 -13.35
N GLY A 65 -19.68 1.52 -14.29
CA GLY A 65 -20.72 2.53 -14.05
C GLY A 65 -21.64 2.14 -12.89
N TYR A 66 -22.33 3.13 -12.32
CA TYR A 66 -23.49 2.87 -11.47
C TYR A 66 -24.46 1.99 -12.28
N ASN A 67 -25.09 0.98 -11.66
CA ASN A 67 -25.86 -0.07 -12.34
C ASN A 67 -26.94 0.45 -13.33
N ASP A 68 -27.33 1.71 -13.22
CA ASP A 68 -28.33 2.37 -14.06
C ASP A 68 -27.77 3.13 -15.27
N THR A 69 -26.45 3.08 -15.50
CA THR A 69 -25.79 3.83 -16.58
C THR A 69 -25.06 2.93 -17.57
N PHE A 70 -25.39 3.06 -18.86
CA PHE A 70 -24.82 2.26 -19.96
C PHE A 70 -23.42 2.73 -20.44
N PHE A 71 -22.74 3.59 -19.70
CA PHE A 71 -21.41 4.09 -20.08
C PHE A 71 -20.30 3.42 -19.28
N THR A 72 -19.19 3.10 -19.96
CA THR A 72 -17.92 2.69 -19.35
C THR A 72 -16.99 3.89 -19.32
N LEU A 73 -16.48 4.25 -18.14
CA LEU A 73 -15.45 5.28 -18.00
C LEU A 73 -14.08 4.63 -17.93
N ASN A 74 -13.10 5.23 -18.60
CA ASN A 74 -11.71 4.84 -18.43
C ASN A 74 -11.29 5.10 -16.98
N SER A 75 -10.54 4.15 -16.42
CA SER A 75 -9.90 4.29 -15.12
C SER A 75 -8.96 5.48 -15.12
N GLY A 76 -8.95 6.24 -14.03
CA GLY A 76 -7.96 7.28 -13.76
C GLY A 76 -6.68 6.72 -13.12
N PHE A 77 -6.57 5.39 -13.00
CA PHE A 77 -5.47 4.74 -12.32
C PHE A 77 -4.13 5.07 -12.98
N ASN A 78 -3.23 5.63 -12.18
CA ASN A 78 -1.87 5.93 -12.60
C ASN A 78 -0.98 4.70 -12.37
N SER A 79 -0.28 4.23 -13.42
CA SER A 79 0.64 3.10 -13.32
C SER A 79 1.74 3.29 -12.28
N ASP A 80 2.11 4.55 -11.99
CA ASP A 80 3.18 4.92 -11.07
C ASP A 80 2.64 5.22 -9.66
N LEU A 81 1.37 4.94 -9.37
CA LEU A 81 0.76 5.21 -8.07
C LEU A 81 1.55 4.57 -6.93
N ASN A 82 1.94 3.30 -7.09
CA ASN A 82 2.73 2.58 -6.09
C ASN A 82 4.09 3.24 -5.80
N ALA A 83 4.78 3.70 -6.85
CA ALA A 83 6.06 4.41 -6.73
C ALA A 83 5.86 5.78 -6.05
N LYS A 84 4.81 6.53 -6.42
CA LYS A 84 4.49 7.82 -5.81
C LYS A 84 4.13 7.70 -4.32
N VAL A 85 3.35 6.68 -3.96
CA VAL A 85 3.03 6.41 -2.56
C VAL A 85 4.30 6.05 -1.79
N ALA A 86 5.16 5.18 -2.33
CA ALA A 86 6.43 4.84 -1.69
C ALA A 86 7.35 6.06 -1.48
N ALA A 87 7.48 6.93 -2.49
CA ALA A 87 8.24 8.18 -2.37
C ALA A 87 7.65 9.12 -1.32
N THR A 88 6.31 9.27 -1.29
CA THR A 88 5.62 10.09 -0.29
C THR A 88 5.79 9.52 1.13
N SER A 89 5.69 8.20 1.30
CA SER A 89 5.93 7.53 2.57
C SER A 89 7.37 7.70 3.05
N THR A 90 8.35 7.65 2.13
CA THR A 90 9.76 7.91 2.43
C THR A 90 9.95 9.34 2.94
N ALA A 91 9.41 10.33 2.21
CA ALA A 91 9.50 11.73 2.59
C ALA A 91 8.85 12.01 3.96
N TYR A 92 7.66 11.44 4.20
CA TYR A 92 6.97 11.55 5.48
C TYR A 92 7.78 10.94 6.63
N LEU A 93 8.40 9.77 6.40
CA LEU A 93 9.20 9.10 7.41
C LEU A 93 10.49 9.87 7.73
N VAL A 94 11.15 10.43 6.71
CA VAL A 94 12.33 11.29 6.91
C VAL A 94 11.94 12.54 7.69
N ASP A 95 10.87 13.23 7.29
CA ASP A 95 10.38 14.43 7.97
C ASP A 95 9.98 14.14 9.43
N ALA A 96 9.24 13.06 9.67
CA ALA A 96 8.87 12.64 11.02
C ALA A 96 10.08 12.38 11.92
N MET A 97 11.16 11.80 11.38
CA MET A 97 12.39 11.53 12.12
C MET A 97 13.22 12.80 12.34
N VAL A 98 13.33 13.68 11.34
CA VAL A 98 14.03 14.98 11.47
C VAL A 98 13.35 15.82 12.55
N ASN A 99 12.02 15.88 12.55
CA ASN A 99 11.23 16.67 13.50
C ASN A 99 11.33 16.18 14.97
N THR A 100 11.98 15.04 15.23
CA THR A 100 12.25 14.60 16.60
C THR A 100 13.47 15.29 17.23
N ASP A 101 14.32 15.97 16.44
CA ASP A 101 15.62 16.54 16.84
C ASP A 101 16.55 15.56 17.57
N TYR A 102 16.24 14.26 17.52
CA TYR A 102 16.92 13.24 18.30
C TYR A 102 17.99 12.50 17.49
N PHE A 103 17.74 12.35 16.19
CA PHE A 103 18.58 11.56 15.27
C PHE A 103 19.39 12.44 14.32
N THR A 104 20.63 12.02 14.05
CA THR A 104 21.39 12.45 12.88
C THR A 104 21.03 11.52 11.73
N ILE A 105 20.41 12.06 10.68
CA ILE A 105 19.83 11.25 9.61
C ILE A 105 20.71 11.32 8.37
N MET A 106 21.15 10.15 7.88
CA MET A 106 21.68 10.01 6.54
C MET A 106 20.50 9.93 5.54
N PRO A 107 20.46 10.81 4.52
CA PRO A 107 19.39 10.83 3.53
C PRO A 107 19.23 9.51 2.76
N HIS A 108 18.02 9.28 2.27
CA HIS A 108 17.66 8.05 1.57
C HIS A 108 18.39 7.88 0.25
N GLU A 109 18.71 8.97 -0.46
CA GLU A 109 19.45 8.90 -1.72
C GLU A 109 20.86 8.35 -1.51
N THR A 110 21.55 8.81 -0.46
CA THR A 110 22.89 8.32 -0.10
C THR A 110 22.87 6.89 0.44
N THR A 111 21.87 6.58 1.27
CA THR A 111 21.69 5.24 1.85
C THR A 111 21.44 4.21 0.73
N ASP A 112 20.55 4.53 -0.20
CA ASP A 112 20.20 3.65 -1.31
C ASP A 112 21.36 3.45 -2.29
N ALA A 113 22.23 4.45 -2.47
CA ALA A 113 23.44 4.30 -3.26
C ALA A 113 24.37 3.22 -2.65
N TYR A 114 24.58 3.23 -1.33
CA TYR A 114 25.36 2.19 -0.65
C TYR A 114 24.68 0.82 -0.72
N LEU A 115 23.37 0.75 -0.52
CA LEU A 115 22.61 -0.49 -0.62
C LEU A 115 22.64 -1.07 -2.06
N THR A 116 22.64 -0.22 -3.07
CA THR A 116 22.75 -0.61 -4.48
C THR A 116 24.14 -1.18 -4.78
N LEU A 117 25.21 -0.53 -4.30
CA LEU A 117 26.56 -1.09 -4.37
C LEU A 117 26.67 -2.45 -3.66
N GLY A 118 25.88 -2.64 -2.59
CA GLY A 118 25.71 -3.93 -1.91
C GLY A 118 25.24 -5.05 -2.82
N LYS A 119 24.25 -4.76 -3.67
CA LYS A 119 23.72 -5.73 -4.66
C LYS A 119 24.77 -6.12 -5.71
N SER A 120 25.78 -5.27 -5.94
CA SER A 120 26.92 -5.55 -6.82
C SER A 120 28.06 -6.33 -6.16
N GLY A 121 27.88 -6.81 -4.92
CA GLY A 121 28.85 -7.65 -4.21
C GLY A 121 29.80 -6.90 -3.28
N LYS A 122 29.62 -5.58 -3.07
CA LYS A 122 30.35 -4.83 -2.04
C LYS A 122 29.65 -4.96 -0.68
N ASP A 123 30.37 -4.72 0.42
CA ASP A 123 29.76 -4.72 1.75
C ASP A 123 29.06 -3.38 2.04
N ALA A 124 27.75 -3.33 1.73
CA ALA A 124 26.93 -2.14 1.97
C ALA A 124 26.87 -1.73 3.44
N TYR A 125 26.75 -2.70 4.36
CA TYR A 125 26.64 -2.40 5.79
C TYR A 125 27.98 -1.93 6.36
N GLY A 126 29.10 -2.49 5.89
CA GLY A 126 30.43 -1.98 6.21
C GLY A 126 30.64 -0.55 5.74
N MET A 127 30.17 -0.19 4.53
CA MET A 127 30.25 1.18 4.01
C MET A 127 29.39 2.15 4.83
N LEU A 128 28.17 1.76 5.22
CA LEU A 128 27.31 2.59 6.09
C LEU A 128 27.93 2.78 7.49
N ARG A 129 28.46 1.71 8.08
CA ARG A 129 29.17 1.80 9.38
C ARG A 129 30.42 2.67 9.30
N ALA A 130 31.15 2.64 8.19
CA ALA A 130 32.31 3.51 7.97
C ALA A 130 31.92 4.99 7.89
N GLN A 131 30.67 5.30 7.54
CA GLN A 131 30.09 6.64 7.61
C GLN A 131 29.51 6.99 8.99
N GLY A 132 29.72 6.14 10.01
CA GLY A 132 29.24 6.37 11.37
C GLY A 132 27.75 6.10 11.56
N VAL A 133 27.12 5.32 10.67
CA VAL A 133 25.72 4.89 10.81
C VAL A 133 25.64 3.74 11.82
N ASP A 134 24.81 3.93 12.84
CA ASP A 134 24.57 2.97 13.92
C ASP A 134 23.41 2.03 13.57
N ALA A 135 22.37 2.55 12.92
CA ALA A 135 21.17 1.79 12.55
C ALA A 135 20.68 2.12 11.14
N LEU A 136 20.13 1.10 10.45
CA LEU A 136 19.49 1.25 9.15
C LEU A 136 17.98 1.02 9.31
N LEU A 137 17.21 2.03 8.94
CA LEU A 137 15.76 1.98 8.88
C LEU A 137 15.30 1.64 7.47
N ARG A 138 14.56 0.53 7.34
CA ARG A 138 13.89 0.12 6.09
C ARG A 138 12.40 0.01 6.33
N SER A 139 11.62 0.56 5.41
CA SER A 139 10.16 0.45 5.40
C SER A 139 9.70 -0.21 4.11
N SER A 140 8.58 -0.93 4.17
CA SER A 140 7.99 -1.57 3.00
C SER A 140 6.47 -1.51 3.07
N ILE A 141 5.84 -1.25 1.92
CA ILE A 141 4.38 -1.26 1.81
C ILE A 141 3.94 -2.68 1.49
N THR A 142 3.41 -3.38 2.49
CA THR A 142 3.00 -4.78 2.38
C THR A 142 1.62 -4.97 1.74
N TYR A 143 0.79 -3.92 1.74
CA TYR A 143 -0.55 -3.94 1.20
C TYR A 143 -0.94 -2.56 0.66
N MET A 144 -1.56 -2.53 -0.50
CA MET A 144 -2.17 -1.34 -1.08
C MET A 144 -3.47 -1.75 -1.75
N ASN A 145 -4.52 -0.97 -1.50
CA ASN A 145 -5.79 -1.08 -2.21
C ASN A 145 -6.15 0.29 -2.77
N SER A 146 -6.82 0.30 -3.90
CA SER A 146 -7.22 1.51 -4.61
C SER A 146 -8.60 1.26 -5.20
N GLU A 147 -9.53 2.15 -4.86
CA GLU A 147 -10.91 2.11 -5.33
C GLU A 147 -11.18 3.41 -6.09
N GLU A 148 -11.82 3.28 -7.25
CA GLU A 148 -12.29 4.42 -8.02
C GLU A 148 -13.82 4.47 -7.96
N ARG A 149 -14.36 5.66 -7.68
CA ARG A 149 -15.80 5.88 -7.58
C ARG A 149 -16.24 7.03 -8.45
N ILE A 150 -17.35 6.83 -9.15
CA ILE A 150 -18.03 7.87 -9.92
C ILE A 150 -18.85 8.72 -8.96
N VAL A 151 -18.64 10.03 -8.96
CA VAL A 151 -19.42 10.98 -8.17
C VAL A 151 -20.11 11.93 -9.15
N GLY A 152 -21.42 11.77 -9.32
CA GLY A 152 -22.25 12.74 -10.02
C GLY A 152 -22.48 13.97 -9.15
N ARG A 153 -22.38 15.17 -9.73
CA ARG A 153 -22.86 16.41 -9.11
C ARG A 153 -23.86 17.05 -10.05
N ASP A 154 -24.98 17.49 -9.50
CA ASP A 154 -25.95 18.28 -10.24
C ASP A 154 -25.32 19.64 -10.57
N ILE A 155 -25.07 19.88 -11.85
CA ILE A 155 -24.69 21.21 -12.33
C ILE A 155 -25.99 21.93 -12.64
N LYS A 156 -26.37 22.88 -11.78
CA LYS A 156 -27.48 23.80 -12.05
C LYS A 156 -26.95 24.94 -12.91
N GLU A 157 -27.20 24.84 -14.21
CA GLU A 157 -26.94 25.96 -15.13
C GLU A 157 -28.19 26.85 -15.14
N TRP A 158 -28.03 28.09 -14.67
CA TRP A 158 -29.08 29.10 -14.78
C TRP A 158 -29.03 29.67 -16.19
N VAL A 159 -29.86 29.13 -17.07
CA VAL A 159 -30.04 29.69 -18.41
C VAL A 159 -31.08 30.81 -18.28
N THR A 160 -30.67 32.06 -18.51
CA THR A 160 -31.63 33.14 -18.74
C THR A 160 -32.31 32.87 -20.07
N GLU A 161 -33.58 32.46 -20.04
CA GLU A 161 -34.42 32.39 -21.24
C GLU A 161 -34.49 33.81 -21.84
N ASN A 162 -33.79 34.02 -22.95
CA ASN A 162 -33.57 35.31 -23.63
C ASN A 162 -32.88 36.40 -22.78
N PRO A 163 -31.54 36.56 -22.88
CA PRO A 163 -30.98 37.88 -22.71
C PRO A 163 -31.48 38.74 -23.87
N ASP A 164 -32.52 39.54 -23.66
CA ASP A 164 -32.82 40.61 -24.60
C ASP A 164 -31.57 41.51 -24.64
N PRO A 165 -30.88 41.65 -25.79
CA PRO A 165 -29.70 42.50 -25.91
C PRO A 165 -30.00 43.99 -25.65
N LYS A 166 -31.26 44.35 -25.37
CA LYS A 166 -31.71 45.70 -25.03
C LYS A 166 -32.18 45.86 -23.58
N ASP A 167 -32.08 44.86 -22.71
CA ASP A 167 -32.49 44.99 -21.29
C ASP A 167 -31.54 45.92 -20.51
N PRO A 168 -32.02 47.09 -20.03
CA PRO A 168 -31.22 48.07 -19.31
C PRO A 168 -30.83 47.65 -17.88
N THR A 169 -31.32 46.51 -17.37
CA THR A 169 -31.05 46.03 -16.01
C THR A 169 -29.90 45.01 -15.91
N SER A 170 -29.26 44.66 -17.03
CA SER A 170 -28.17 43.66 -17.10
C SER A 170 -26.75 44.22 -16.85
N LYS A 171 -26.58 45.14 -15.89
CA LYS A 171 -25.26 45.62 -15.44
C LYS A 171 -24.96 45.27 -13.99
#